data_AF-A0A0U5MHV0-F1
#
_entry.id   AF-A0A0U5MHV0-F1
#
_cell.length_a   1.000
_cell.length_b   1.000
_cell.length_c   1.000
_cell.angle_alpha   90.00
_cell.angle_beta   90.00
_cell.angle_gamma   90.00
#
_symmetry.space_group_name_H-M   'P 1'
#
loop_
_entity.id
_entity.type
_entity.pdbx_description
1 polymer ?
#
loop_
_entity_poly.entity_id
_entity_poly.type
_entity_poly.pdbx_seq_one_letter_code
_entity_poly.pdbx_strand_id
1 'polypeptide(L)'
;MLTGVAKGLRRDSEYESKLCMKLAAYAAKAERRLDAMVATPAAHPAGQILQRQIKAWRTKFFVFLADREVPPTNNISEREIRPSVVFRKVTNGFRSDWGAQIHAGYRSVTGTARLKGQAAFDAVRELIDGNFAIA
;
A
#
# COMPACT_ATOMS: atom_id res chain seq x y z
N MET A 1 13.87 -40.05 -19.82
CA MET A 1 13.96 -38.87 -18.91
C MET A 1 12.96 -37.74 -19.24
N LEU A 2 12.46 -37.59 -20.47
CA LEU A 2 11.53 -36.50 -20.83
C LEU A 2 10.11 -36.60 -20.23
N THR A 3 9.62 -37.80 -19.91
CA THR A 3 8.25 -38.04 -19.42
C THR A 3 8.02 -37.58 -17.96
N GLY A 4 9.09 -37.53 -17.15
CA GLY A 4 9.03 -37.10 -15.74
C GLY A 4 8.94 -35.57 -15.60
N VAL A 5 9.62 -34.83 -16.47
CA VAL A 5 9.63 -33.36 -16.48
C VAL A 5 8.27 -32.81 -16.93
N ALA A 6 7.65 -33.39 -17.95
CA ALA A 6 6.31 -33.00 -18.41
C ALA A 6 5.21 -33.25 -17.37
N LYS A 7 5.30 -34.34 -16.58
CA LYS A 7 4.40 -34.60 -15.43
C LYS A 7 4.62 -33.63 -14.27
N GLY A 8 5.84 -33.13 -14.06
CA GLY A 8 6.15 -32.08 -13.09
C GLY A 8 5.48 -30.76 -13.47
N LEU A 9 5.79 -30.26 -14.67
CA LEU A 9 5.26 -28.99 -15.20
C LEU A 9 3.73 -28.97 -15.29
N ARG A 10 3.08 -30.10 -15.62
CA ARG A 10 1.61 -30.20 -15.67
C ARG A 10 0.98 -30.15 -14.28
N ARG A 11 1.61 -30.76 -13.27
CA ARG A 11 1.13 -30.71 -11.88
C ARG A 11 1.26 -29.29 -11.34
N ASP A 12 2.39 -28.64 -11.58
CA ASP A 12 2.62 -27.26 -11.13
C ASP A 12 1.61 -26.29 -11.76
N SER A 13 1.31 -26.43 -13.06
CA SER A 13 0.26 -25.66 -13.74
C SER A 13 -1.15 -25.90 -13.16
N GLU A 14 -1.49 -27.13 -12.81
CA GLU A 14 -2.77 -27.46 -12.19
C GLU A 14 -2.88 -26.92 -10.75
N TYR A 15 -1.81 -26.97 -9.97
CA TYR A 15 -1.73 -26.37 -8.64
C TYR A 15 -1.87 -24.85 -8.70
N GLU A 16 -1.15 -24.19 -9.60
CA GLU A 16 -1.24 -22.74 -9.80
C GLU A 16 -2.65 -22.33 -10.23
N SER A 17 -3.29 -23.07 -11.16
CA SER A 17 -4.66 -22.81 -11.56
C SER A 17 -5.65 -22.93 -10.39
N LYS A 18 -5.53 -23.99 -9.58
CA LYS A 18 -6.35 -24.17 -8.37
C LYS A 18 -6.11 -23.08 -7.33
N LEU A 19 -4.86 -22.65 -7.17
CA LEU A 19 -4.49 -21.58 -6.24
C LEU A 19 -5.09 -20.25 -6.68
N CYS A 20 -4.97 -19.87 -7.95
CA CYS A 20 -5.57 -18.67 -8.53
C CYS A 20 -7.10 -18.65 -8.30
N MET A 21 -7.78 -19.77 -8.56
CA MET A 21 -9.23 -19.88 -8.32
C MET A 21 -9.60 -19.67 -6.84
N LYS A 22 -8.83 -20.22 -5.91
CA LYS A 22 -9.04 -20.02 -4.47
C LYS A 22 -8.81 -18.57 -4.05
N LEU A 23 -7.73 -17.95 -4.52
CA LEU A 23 -7.42 -16.55 -4.20
C LEU A 23 -8.49 -15.60 -4.75
N ALA A 24 -8.99 -15.84 -5.97
CA ALA A 24 -10.12 -15.08 -6.53
C ALA A 24 -11.38 -15.21 -5.68
N ALA A 25 -11.71 -16.42 -5.20
CA ALA A 25 -12.84 -16.64 -4.31
C ALA A 25 -12.66 -15.90 -2.96
N TYR A 26 -11.45 -15.87 -2.41
CA TYR A 26 -11.13 -15.09 -1.21
C TYR A 26 -11.23 -13.59 -1.45
N ALA A 27 -10.75 -13.08 -2.58
CA ALA A 27 -10.86 -11.67 -2.94
C ALA A 27 -12.34 -11.25 -3.02
N ALA A 28 -13.16 -12.02 -3.74
CA ALA A 28 -14.59 -11.75 -3.84
C ALA A 28 -15.29 -11.79 -2.46
N LYS A 29 -14.89 -12.71 -1.57
CA LYS A 29 -15.40 -12.76 -0.20
C LYS A 29 -14.98 -11.54 0.63
N ALA A 30 -13.74 -11.10 0.48
CA ALA A 30 -13.20 -9.96 1.20
C ALA A 30 -13.88 -8.65 0.75
N GLU A 31 -14.05 -8.45 -0.55
CA GLU A 31 -14.79 -7.32 -1.14
C GLU A 31 -16.23 -7.27 -0.63
N ARG A 32 -16.97 -8.38 -0.65
CA ARG A 32 -18.34 -8.43 -0.12
C ARG A 32 -18.41 -8.05 1.37
N ARG A 33 -17.43 -8.45 2.17
CA ARG A 33 -17.36 -8.09 3.59
C ARG A 33 -17.06 -6.59 3.76
N LEU A 34 -16.16 -6.04 2.95
CA LEU A 34 -15.87 -4.62 2.94
C LEU A 34 -17.10 -3.80 2.54
N ASP A 35 -17.81 -4.22 1.50
CA ASP A 35 -19.06 -3.59 1.05
C ASP A 35 -20.10 -3.58 2.18
N ALA A 36 -20.30 -4.70 2.88
CA ALA A 36 -21.22 -4.77 4.00
C ALA A 36 -20.83 -3.84 5.16
N MET A 37 -19.53 -3.73 5.48
CA MET A 37 -19.05 -2.84 6.53
C MET A 37 -19.20 -1.36 6.17
N VAL A 38 -18.99 -1.02 4.90
CA VAL A 38 -19.00 0.36 4.39
C VAL A 38 -20.40 0.81 3.96
N ALA A 39 -21.38 -0.10 3.83
CA ALA A 39 -22.76 0.21 3.48
C ALA A 39 -23.45 1.05 4.57
N THR A 40 -23.20 0.75 5.85
CA THR A 40 -23.78 1.48 6.97
C THR A 40 -23.18 2.89 7.06
N PRO A 41 -23.96 3.97 6.93
CA PRO A 41 -23.44 5.32 7.10
C PRO A 41 -22.89 5.53 8.51
N ALA A 42 -21.70 6.10 8.62
CA ALA A 42 -21.14 6.45 9.92
C ALA A 42 -21.86 7.68 10.50
N ALA A 43 -22.42 7.55 11.71
CA ALA A 43 -23.10 8.64 12.39
C ALA A 43 -22.14 9.76 12.85
N HIS A 44 -20.94 9.39 13.30
CA HIS A 44 -19.96 10.33 13.82
C HIS A 44 -19.11 10.94 12.69
N PRO A 45 -18.78 12.25 12.71
CA PRO A 45 -17.96 12.91 11.68
C PRO A 45 -16.63 12.21 11.40
N ALA A 46 -15.92 11.76 12.45
CA ALA A 46 -14.68 11.00 12.27
C ALA A 46 -14.90 9.67 11.54
N GLY A 47 -16.02 9.00 11.80
CA GLY A 47 -16.39 7.78 11.08
C GLY A 47 -16.72 8.05 9.61
N GLN A 48 -17.31 9.20 9.28
CA GLN A 48 -17.56 9.61 7.90
C GLN A 48 -16.26 9.86 7.14
N ILE A 49 -15.26 10.47 7.79
CA ILE A 49 -13.92 10.67 7.21
C ILE A 49 -13.28 9.31 6.91
N LEU A 50 -13.30 8.39 7.88
CA LEU A 50 -12.78 7.03 7.71
C LEU A 50 -13.52 6.30 6.57
N GLN A 51 -14.85 6.37 6.53
CA GLN A 51 -15.66 5.75 5.49
C GLN A 51 -15.33 6.30 4.09
N ARG A 52 -15.13 7.61 3.96
CA ARG A 52 -14.67 8.23 2.70
C ARG A 52 -13.30 7.73 2.28
N GLN A 53 -12.35 7.64 3.21
CA GLN A 53 -11.01 7.13 2.95
C GLN A 53 -11.02 5.66 2.52
N ILE A 54 -11.77 4.81 3.21
CA ILE A 54 -11.93 3.40 2.85
C ILE A 54 -12.50 3.26 1.43
N LYS A 55 -13.53 4.05 1.09
CA LYS A 55 -14.10 4.07 -0.26
C LYS A 55 -13.07 4.51 -1.31
N ALA A 56 -12.29 5.55 -1.03
CA ALA A 56 -11.28 6.07 -1.95
C ALA A 56 -10.15 5.06 -2.23
N TRP A 57 -9.75 4.28 -1.23
CA TRP A 57 -8.63 3.35 -1.33
C TRP A 57 -9.02 1.87 -1.48
N ARG A 58 -10.31 1.57 -1.71
CA ARG A 58 -10.84 0.20 -1.71
C ARG A 58 -10.07 -0.76 -2.63
N THR A 59 -9.66 -0.26 -3.79
CA THR A 59 -8.97 -1.05 -4.83
C THR A 59 -7.58 -1.54 -4.39
N LYS A 60 -7.02 -0.97 -3.32
CA LYS A 60 -5.68 -1.28 -2.84
C LYS A 60 -5.63 -2.31 -1.70
N PHE A 61 -6.74 -2.59 -1.01
CA PHE A 61 -6.72 -3.43 0.20
C PHE A 61 -6.38 -4.91 -0.07
N PHE A 62 -6.81 -5.43 -1.22
CA PHE A 62 -6.74 -6.86 -1.52
C PHE A 62 -5.84 -7.20 -2.71
N VAL A 63 -4.95 -6.30 -3.10
CA VAL A 63 -4.04 -6.48 -4.26
C VAL A 63 -3.21 -7.75 -4.13
N PHE A 64 -2.77 -8.11 -2.92
CA PHE A 64 -2.01 -9.34 -2.64
C PHE A 64 -2.75 -10.66 -2.98
N LEU A 65 -4.08 -10.61 -3.19
CA LEU A 65 -4.86 -11.76 -3.65
C LEU A 65 -4.88 -11.88 -5.18
N ALA A 66 -4.54 -10.82 -5.91
CA ALA A 66 -4.46 -10.78 -7.37
C ALA A 66 -3.02 -10.81 -7.88
N ASP A 67 -2.11 -10.15 -7.15
CA ASP A 67 -0.69 -10.04 -7.46
C ASP A 67 0.14 -10.76 -6.39
N ARG A 68 0.95 -11.72 -6.84
CA ARG A 68 1.76 -12.57 -5.99
C ARG A 68 3.02 -11.88 -5.46
N GLU A 69 3.47 -10.82 -6.13
CA GLU A 69 4.64 -10.04 -5.73
C GLU A 69 4.32 -9.12 -4.55
N VAL A 70 3.03 -8.84 -4.30
CA VAL A 70 2.57 -8.02 -3.18
C VAL A 70 2.40 -8.87 -1.92
N PRO A 71 3.16 -8.60 -0.83
CA PRO A 71 3.01 -9.35 0.41
C PRO A 71 1.65 -9.11 1.10
N PRO A 72 1.08 -10.09 1.82
CA PRO A 72 -0.18 -9.93 2.55
C PRO A 72 0.00 -9.18 3.89
N THR A 73 1.11 -8.45 4.09
CA THR A 73 1.45 -7.77 5.34
C THR A 73 1.71 -6.30 5.10
N ASN A 74 1.37 -5.46 6.08
CA ASN A 74 1.60 -4.01 6.06
C ASN A 74 3.01 -3.61 6.54
N ASN A 75 3.91 -4.57 6.77
CA ASN A 75 5.23 -4.35 7.38
C ASN A 75 6.06 -3.27 6.66
N ILE A 76 6.00 -3.24 5.33
CA ILE A 76 6.70 -2.24 4.51
C ILE A 76 6.13 -0.86 4.84
N SER A 77 4.81 -0.69 4.76
CA SER A 77 4.13 0.57 5.07
C SER A 77 4.43 1.04 6.50
N GLU A 78 4.41 0.13 7.48
CA GLU A 78 4.79 0.45 8.86
C GLU A 78 6.24 0.88 8.99
N ARG A 79 7.16 0.22 8.28
CA ARG A 79 8.57 0.58 8.29
C ARG A 79 8.79 1.98 7.71
N GLU A 80 8.06 2.35 6.67
CA GLU A 80 8.16 3.66 6.04
C GLU A 80 7.63 4.81 6.92
N ILE A 81 6.58 4.56 7.73
CA ILE A 81 6.02 5.57 8.64
C ILE A 81 6.79 5.69 9.97
N ARG A 82 7.49 4.62 10.40
CA ARG A 82 8.24 4.59 11.68
C ARG A 82 9.15 5.79 11.92
N PRO A 83 9.95 6.27 10.95
CA PRO A 83 10.80 7.44 11.19
C PRO A 83 10.01 8.69 11.60
N SER A 84 8.82 8.92 11.03
CA SER A 84 7.98 10.05 11.42
C SER A 84 7.34 9.87 12.80
N VAL A 85 6.99 8.63 13.18
CA VAL A 85 6.50 8.32 14.53
C VAL A 85 7.59 8.51 15.58
N VAL A 86 8.80 8.00 15.31
CA VAL A 86 9.98 8.17 16.18
C VAL A 86 10.34 9.65 16.29
N PHE A 87 10.38 10.37 15.17
CA PHE A 87 10.61 11.81 15.14
C PHE A 87 9.63 12.54 16.05
N ARG A 88 8.33 12.31 15.88
CA ARG A 88 7.28 12.93 16.71
C ARG A 88 7.46 12.60 18.19
N LYS A 89 7.82 11.35 18.52
CA LYS A 89 8.04 10.92 19.90
C LYS A 89 9.22 11.66 20.54
N VAL A 90 10.34 11.77 19.83
CA VAL A 90 11.58 12.39 20.35
C VAL A 90 11.46 13.91 20.44
N THR A 91 10.85 14.54 19.43
CA THR A 91 10.75 16.02 19.34
C THR A 91 9.53 16.58 20.06
N ASN A 92 8.66 15.72 20.61
CA ASN A 92 7.33 16.07 21.09
C ASN A 92 6.43 16.72 20.01
N GLY A 93 6.68 16.39 18.74
CA GLY A 93 5.94 16.88 17.60
C GLY A 93 6.23 18.33 17.21
N PHE A 94 5.50 18.81 16.21
CA PHE A 94 5.65 20.17 15.70
C PHE A 94 4.87 21.18 16.55
N ARG A 95 5.39 22.41 16.63
CA ARG A 95 4.70 23.55 17.26
C ARG A 95 3.85 24.36 16.29
N SER A 96 3.88 24.02 15.01
CA SER A 96 3.08 24.64 13.96
C SER A 96 2.59 23.60 12.95
N ASP A 97 1.40 23.81 12.42
CA ASP A 97 0.84 22.97 11.35
C ASP A 97 1.67 23.05 10.07
N TRP A 98 2.23 24.23 9.78
CA TRP A 98 3.13 24.43 8.65
C TRP A 98 4.36 23.52 8.72
N GLY A 99 5.02 23.44 9.88
CA GLY A 99 6.17 22.54 10.07
C GLY A 99 5.81 21.07 9.90
N ALA A 100 4.62 20.67 10.37
CA ALA A 100 4.11 19.31 10.19
C ALA A 100 3.85 18.97 8.71
N GLN A 101 3.27 19.91 7.96
CA GLN A 101 3.00 19.75 6.52
C GLN A 101 4.30 19.66 5.71
N ILE A 102 5.29 20.51 6.00
CA ILE A 102 6.61 20.45 5.35
C ILE A 102 7.29 19.11 5.61
N HIS A 103 7.28 18.62 6.86
CA HIS A 103 7.84 17.31 7.17
C HIS A 103 7.13 16.17 6.43
N ALA A 104 5.79 16.19 6.39
CA ALA A 104 5.01 15.19 5.67
C ALA A 104 5.32 15.20 4.17
N GLY A 105 5.40 16.39 3.55
CA GLY A 105 5.78 16.57 2.14
C GLY A 105 7.18 16.04 1.85
N TYR A 106 8.18 16.48 2.64
CA TYR A 106 9.56 16.03 2.50
C TYR A 106 9.70 14.50 2.64
N ARG A 107 9.04 13.89 3.63
CA ARG A 107 9.03 12.43 3.83
C ARG A 107 8.38 11.69 2.67
N SER A 108 7.33 12.26 2.08
CA SER A 108 6.65 11.67 0.92
C SER A 108 7.55 11.68 -0.32
N VAL A 109 8.19 12.81 -0.62
CA VAL A 109 9.10 12.97 -1.76
C VAL A 109 10.32 12.06 -1.62
N THR A 110 11.02 12.14 -0.49
CA THR A 110 12.24 11.36 -0.26
C THR A 110 11.95 9.86 -0.09
N GLY A 111 10.80 9.50 0.48
CA GLY A 111 10.34 8.11 0.56
C GLY A 111 10.12 7.51 -0.83
N THR A 112 9.38 8.21 -1.69
CA THR A 112 9.13 7.78 -3.08
C THR A 112 10.42 7.72 -3.89
N ALA A 113 11.29 8.72 -3.76
CA ALA A 113 12.61 8.72 -4.42
C ALA A 113 13.44 7.51 -4.03
N ARG A 114 13.49 7.18 -2.74
CA ARG A 114 14.21 6.01 -2.23
C ARG A 114 13.66 4.70 -2.80
N LEU A 115 12.34 4.56 -2.93
CA LEU A 115 11.72 3.38 -3.56
C LEU A 115 12.09 3.25 -5.05
N LYS A 116 12.34 4.38 -5.73
CA LYS A 116 12.83 4.42 -7.12
C LYS A 116 14.35 4.32 -7.26
N GLY A 117 15.10 4.17 -6.16
CA GLY A 117 16.57 4.15 -6.16
C GLY A 117 17.22 5.52 -6.42
N GLN A 118 16.47 6.61 -6.28
CA GLN A 118 16.92 7.98 -6.53
C GLN A 118 17.44 8.63 -5.23
N ALA A 119 18.50 9.44 -5.35
CA ALA A 119 19.01 10.21 -4.22
C ALA A 119 18.02 11.31 -3.81
N ALA A 120 17.95 11.59 -2.50
CA ALA A 120 17.03 12.58 -1.96
C ALA A 120 17.27 13.99 -2.52
N PHE A 121 18.53 14.35 -2.77
CA PHE A 121 18.88 15.65 -3.36
C PHE A 121 18.32 15.80 -4.77
N ASP A 122 18.50 14.79 -5.64
CA ASP A 122 17.97 14.81 -7.00
C ASP A 122 16.45 14.90 -7.01
N ALA A 123 15.77 14.19 -6.11
CA ALA A 123 14.32 14.23 -6.01
C ALA A 123 13.79 15.62 -5.57
N VAL A 124 14.48 16.29 -4.65
CA VAL A 124 14.11 17.66 -4.26
C VAL A 124 14.40 18.64 -5.39
N ARG A 125 15.50 18.48 -6.13
CA ARG A 125 15.78 19.29 -7.33
C ARG A 125 14.68 19.11 -8.37
N GLU A 126 14.33 17.88 -8.72
CA GLU A 126 13.25 17.59 -9.66
C GLU A 126 11.89 18.13 -9.21
N LEU A 127 11.62 18.15 -7.90
CA LEU A 127 10.41 18.74 -7.36
C LEU A 127 10.37 20.25 -7.59
N ILE A 128 11.48 20.94 -7.36
CA ILE A 128 11.62 22.38 -7.59
C ILE A 128 11.51 22.71 -9.08
N ASP A 129 12.11 21.87 -9.93
CA ASP A 129 12.07 22.00 -11.39
C ASP A 129 10.69 21.63 -11.99
N GLY A 130 9.74 21.14 -11.18
CA GLY A 130 8.39 20.77 -11.60
C GLY A 130 8.28 19.41 -12.29
N ASN A 131 9.35 18.60 -12.25
CA ASN A 131 9.48 17.33 -12.95
C ASN A 131 9.25 16.09 -12.06
N PHE A 132 9.03 16.28 -10.76
CA PHE A 132 8.83 15.18 -9.82
C PHE A 132 7.42 14.57 -9.93
N ALA A 133 7.34 13.38 -10.52
CA ALA A 133 6.10 12.62 -10.58
C ALA A 133 5.87 11.82 -9.28
N ILE A 134 4.81 12.20 -8.55
CA ILE A 134 4.23 11.36 -7.49
C ILE A 134 3.45 10.24 -8.21
N ALA A 135 3.87 9.00 -8.00
CA ALA A 135 3.22 7.81 -8.56
C ALA A 135 1.83 7.58 -7.95
#